data_AF-A0A6B9Z1P9-F1
#
_entry.id   AF-A0A6B9Z1P9-F1
#
_cell.length_a   1.000
_cell.length_b   1.000
_cell.length_c   1.000
_cell.angle_alpha   90.00
_cell.angle_beta   90.00
_cell.angle_gamma   90.00
#
_symmetry.space_group_name_H-M   'P 1'
#
loop_
_entity.id
_entity.type
_entity.pdbx_description
1 polymer ?
#
loop_
_entity_poly.entity_id
_entity_poly.type
_entity_poly.pdbx_seq_one_letter_code
_entity_poly.pdbx_strand_id
1 'polypeptide(L)'
;MKRSIIALLAATLLFTACTTQKKTENASIANNGKVWASVWQQRAAEYRALCFQAYNVAKLRLDEALKNPGSKPLAVVTDIDETILDNSPYDAARAITNKEYTLATWKTWTSKGQADTVPGAPEFFKYAASKGVAVFYITNRDEDERSGTIKNLRLYNMPDTDNDHVLLRQKTSSKEGRRKQVLANYNIVLLCGDNLADFDVLYDNKPAEQGRQAATGQLKKEFGNKYIVIPNVSYGDFEGALFNYNYGQSAAQKDSVIRVKLKVDKE
;
A
#
# COMPACT_ATOMS: atom_id res chain seq x y z
N MET A 1 -3.82 -84.86 -36.59
CA MET A 1 -4.67 -83.76 -37.08
C MET A 1 -5.22 -82.98 -35.90
N LYS A 2 -4.92 -81.67 -35.84
CA LYS A 2 -5.61 -80.59 -35.09
C LYS A 2 -5.60 -80.68 -33.54
N ARG A 3 -5.40 -79.64 -32.74
CA ARG A 3 -5.02 -78.22 -32.87
C ARG A 3 -4.70 -77.76 -31.42
N SER A 4 -3.73 -76.87 -31.29
CA SER A 4 -3.32 -76.16 -30.07
C SER A 4 -4.47 -75.42 -29.38
N ILE A 5 -4.34 -75.12 -28.08
CA ILE A 5 -4.52 -73.78 -27.49
C ILE A 5 -3.88 -73.76 -26.09
N ILE A 6 -2.87 -72.91 -25.95
CA ILE A 6 -2.22 -72.50 -24.71
C ILE A 6 -3.09 -71.38 -24.12
N ALA A 7 -3.58 -71.54 -22.89
CA ALA A 7 -4.26 -70.46 -22.18
C ALA A 7 -3.27 -69.75 -21.25
N LEU A 8 -2.75 -68.61 -21.72
CA LEU A 8 -1.93 -67.67 -20.96
C LEU A 8 -2.86 -66.84 -20.06
N LEU A 9 -2.84 -67.07 -18.74
CA LEU A 9 -3.54 -66.20 -17.79
C LEU A 9 -2.69 -64.94 -17.57
N ALA A 10 -2.96 -63.89 -18.34
CA ALA A 10 -2.37 -62.57 -18.14
C ALA A 10 -3.12 -61.84 -17.01
N ALA A 11 -2.41 -61.57 -15.92
CA ALA A 11 -2.87 -60.75 -14.81
C ALA A 11 -3.04 -59.29 -15.26
N THR A 12 -4.27 -58.82 -15.40
CA THR A 12 -4.59 -57.40 -15.55
C THR A 12 -4.89 -56.78 -14.18
N LEU A 13 -3.83 -56.34 -13.50
CA LEU A 13 -3.93 -55.39 -12.39
C LEU A 13 -4.38 -54.04 -12.96
N LEU A 14 -5.69 -53.77 -12.88
CA LEU A 14 -6.26 -52.45 -13.13
C LEU A 14 -5.82 -51.50 -11.99
N PHE A 15 -4.70 -50.82 -12.18
CA PHE A 15 -4.37 -49.61 -11.41
C PHE A 15 -5.34 -48.51 -11.84
N THR A 16 -6.49 -48.42 -11.17
CA THR A 16 -7.31 -47.21 -11.17
C THR A 16 -6.54 -46.12 -10.43
N ALA A 17 -5.68 -45.42 -11.16
CA ALA A 17 -5.17 -44.14 -10.72
C ALA A 17 -6.36 -43.18 -10.63
N CYS A 18 -6.96 -43.05 -9.44
CA CYS A 18 -7.78 -41.91 -9.11
C CYS A 18 -6.89 -40.67 -9.15
N THR A 19 -6.75 -40.07 -10.34
CA THR A 19 -6.30 -38.69 -10.46
C THR A 19 -7.40 -37.84 -9.85
N THR A 20 -7.28 -37.54 -8.56
CA THR A 20 -8.09 -36.47 -7.95
C THR A 20 -7.73 -35.22 -8.73
N GLN A 21 -8.59 -34.81 -9.65
CA GLN A 21 -8.43 -33.60 -10.42
C GLN A 21 -8.40 -32.48 -9.38
N LYS A 22 -7.20 -31.97 -9.09
CA LYS A 22 -7.00 -30.89 -8.12
C LYS A 22 -7.87 -29.76 -8.65
N LYS A 23 -8.98 -29.48 -7.95
CA LYS A 23 -9.93 -28.45 -8.35
C LYS A 23 -9.12 -27.16 -8.42
N THR A 24 -8.84 -26.68 -9.63
CA THR A 24 -8.16 -25.41 -9.81
C THR A 24 -9.14 -24.36 -9.30
N GLU A 25 -8.94 -23.92 -8.05
CA GLU A 25 -9.67 -22.77 -7.55
C GLU A 25 -9.20 -21.57 -8.36
N ASN A 26 -10.11 -21.03 -9.17
CA ASN A 26 -9.82 -19.81 -9.89
C ASN A 26 -9.52 -18.71 -8.87
N ALA A 27 -8.42 -17.98 -9.10
CA ALA A 27 -8.10 -16.83 -8.27
C ALA A 27 -9.22 -15.79 -8.34
N SER A 28 -9.51 -15.15 -7.21
CA SER A 28 -10.58 -14.15 -7.11
C SER A 28 -10.28 -12.95 -8.02
N ILE A 29 -11.31 -12.23 -8.46
CA ILE A 29 -11.12 -10.97 -9.22
C ILE A 29 -10.29 -10.00 -8.40
N ALA A 30 -10.53 -9.93 -7.09
CA ALA A 30 -9.75 -9.10 -6.19
C ALA A 30 -8.24 -9.46 -6.20
N ASN A 31 -7.89 -10.75 -6.06
CA ASN A 31 -6.49 -11.17 -6.04
C ASN A 31 -5.83 -11.05 -7.42
N ASN A 32 -6.52 -11.43 -8.50
CA ASN A 32 -6.02 -11.19 -9.86
C ASN A 32 -5.81 -9.69 -10.14
N GLY A 33 -6.71 -8.84 -9.63
CA GLY A 33 -6.57 -7.39 -9.68
C GLY A 33 -5.29 -6.92 -8.97
N LYS A 34 -4.97 -7.47 -7.79
CA LYS A 34 -3.72 -7.18 -7.07
C LYS A 34 -2.47 -7.68 -7.81
N VAL A 35 -2.55 -8.78 -8.56
CA VAL A 35 -1.45 -9.21 -9.45
C VAL A 35 -1.21 -8.16 -10.53
N TRP A 36 -2.26 -7.70 -11.21
CA TRP A 36 -2.13 -6.67 -12.25
C TRP A 36 -1.65 -5.32 -11.70
N ALA A 37 -2.18 -4.91 -10.54
CA ALA A 37 -1.71 -3.73 -9.80
C ALA A 37 -0.22 -3.81 -9.47
N SER A 38 0.25 -4.98 -9.01
CA SER A 38 1.67 -5.22 -8.72
C SER A 38 2.53 -5.11 -9.97
N VAL A 39 2.07 -5.63 -11.12
CA VAL A 39 2.77 -5.47 -12.41
C VAL A 39 2.91 -3.98 -12.75
N TRP A 40 1.84 -3.20 -12.61
CA TRP A 40 1.90 -1.76 -12.89
C TRP A 40 2.89 -1.05 -11.95
N GLN A 41 2.80 -1.26 -10.64
CA GLN A 41 3.73 -0.64 -9.68
C GLN A 41 5.19 -1.05 -9.91
N GLN A 42 5.46 -2.34 -10.16
CA GLN A 42 6.82 -2.87 -10.28
C GLN A 42 7.47 -2.61 -11.64
N ARG A 43 6.67 -2.49 -12.71
CA ARG A 43 7.17 -2.53 -14.09
C ARG A 43 6.82 -1.30 -14.92
N ALA A 44 5.74 -0.58 -14.62
CA ALA A 44 5.34 0.56 -15.43
C ALA A 44 6.30 1.74 -15.21
N ALA A 45 6.81 2.30 -16.31
CA ALA A 45 7.56 3.54 -16.25
C ALA A 45 6.67 4.70 -15.80
N GLU A 46 5.36 4.62 -16.06
CA GLU A 46 4.34 5.58 -15.67
C GLU A 46 4.18 5.67 -14.15
N TYR A 47 4.24 4.55 -13.41
CA TYR A 47 4.24 4.58 -11.95
C TYR A 47 5.46 5.38 -11.43
N ARG A 48 6.64 5.09 -11.98
CA ARG A 48 7.88 5.80 -11.62
C ARG A 48 7.77 7.29 -11.95
N ALA A 49 7.26 7.63 -13.13
CA ALA A 49 7.06 9.01 -13.57
C ALA A 49 6.09 9.77 -12.65
N LEU A 50 4.99 9.15 -12.22
CA LEU A 50 4.04 9.74 -11.28
C LEU A 50 4.68 9.97 -9.89
N CYS A 51 5.48 9.03 -9.40
CA CYS A 51 6.22 9.20 -8.14
C CYS A 51 7.23 10.36 -8.23
N PHE A 52 8.01 10.42 -9.32
CA PHE A 52 8.91 11.55 -9.57
C PHE A 52 8.17 12.87 -9.69
N GLN A 53 7.03 12.90 -10.39
CA GLN A 53 6.21 14.11 -10.49
C GLN A 53 5.76 14.58 -9.11
N ALA A 54 5.27 13.67 -8.26
CA ALA A 54 4.83 14.00 -6.91
C ALA A 54 5.97 14.58 -6.07
N TYR A 55 7.15 13.94 -6.05
CA TYR A 55 8.28 14.41 -5.27
C TYR A 55 8.98 15.66 -5.85
N ASN A 56 8.94 15.87 -7.17
CA ASN A 56 9.37 17.12 -7.78
C ASN A 56 8.45 18.28 -7.37
N VAL A 57 7.13 18.07 -7.38
CA VAL A 57 6.17 19.06 -6.88
C VAL A 57 6.38 19.30 -5.38
N ALA A 58 6.59 18.25 -4.58
CA ALA A 58 6.90 18.38 -3.16
C ALA A 58 8.14 19.26 -2.93
N LYS A 59 9.21 19.04 -3.70
CA LYS A 59 10.42 19.88 -3.66
C LYS A 59 10.11 21.34 -3.98
N LEU A 60 9.33 21.62 -5.04
CA LEU A 60 8.94 22.98 -5.41
C LEU A 60 8.15 23.67 -4.28
N ARG A 61 7.18 22.98 -3.68
CA ARG A 61 6.38 23.51 -2.56
C ARG A 61 7.20 23.71 -1.30
N LEU A 62 8.16 22.83 -1.04
CA LEU A 62 9.09 23.00 0.07
C LEU A 62 9.95 24.26 -0.13
N ASP A 63 10.49 24.46 -1.34
CA ASP A 63 11.28 25.64 -1.70
C ASP A 63 10.47 26.94 -1.58
N GLU A 64 9.17 26.91 -1.88
CA GLU A 64 8.25 28.03 -1.63
C GLU A 64 8.07 28.31 -0.13
N ALA A 65 7.84 27.26 0.67
CA ALA A 65 7.66 27.40 2.11
C ALA A 65 8.93 27.92 2.83
N LEU A 66 10.11 27.53 2.35
CA LEU A 66 11.41 27.98 2.87
C LEU A 66 11.64 29.49 2.70
N LYS A 67 10.98 30.14 1.74
CA LYS A 67 11.10 31.60 1.53
C LYS A 67 10.36 32.42 2.58
N ASN A 68 9.32 31.86 3.17
CA ASN A 68 8.48 32.53 4.16
C ASN A 68 8.25 31.61 5.36
N PRO A 69 9.31 31.31 6.14
CA PRO A 69 9.19 30.43 7.28
C PRO A 69 8.30 31.10 8.35
N GLY A 70 7.36 30.32 8.91
CA GLY A 70 6.58 30.76 10.07
C GLY A 70 7.42 30.78 11.36
N SER A 71 6.77 31.00 12.49
CA SER A 71 7.45 31.13 13.80
C SER A 71 8.01 29.81 14.39
N LYS A 72 7.60 28.66 13.85
CA LYS A 72 8.06 27.32 14.26
C LYS A 72 8.95 26.72 13.16
N PRO A 73 9.90 25.83 13.51
CA PRO A 73 10.65 25.07 12.52
C PRO A 73 9.71 24.34 11.56
N LEU A 74 10.12 24.22 10.29
CA LEU A 74 9.32 23.54 9.28
C LEU A 74 9.45 22.03 9.43
N ALA A 75 8.38 21.31 9.09
CA ALA A 75 8.36 19.86 9.02
C ALA A 75 7.65 19.37 7.75
N VAL A 76 8.14 18.27 7.21
CA VAL A 76 7.39 17.42 6.28
C VAL A 76 6.94 16.18 7.04
N VAL A 77 5.66 15.83 6.90
CA VAL A 77 5.13 14.56 7.41
C VAL A 77 4.88 13.63 6.24
N THR A 78 5.20 12.36 6.43
CA THR A 78 5.04 11.33 5.41
C THR A 78 4.47 10.05 6.00
N ASP A 79 3.62 9.39 5.24
CA ASP A 79 3.39 7.95 5.41
C ASP A 79 4.65 7.15 5.02
N ILE A 80 4.69 5.85 5.37
CA ILE A 80 5.77 4.92 5.03
C ILE A 80 5.39 3.96 3.90
N ASP A 81 4.28 3.24 4.02
CA ASP A 81 3.99 2.07 3.18
C ASP A 81 3.37 2.54 1.86
N GLU A 82 3.97 2.19 0.72
CA GLU A 82 3.59 2.69 -0.61
C GLU A 82 3.83 4.20 -0.83
N THR A 83 4.36 4.91 0.18
CA THR A 83 4.78 6.32 0.09
C THR A 83 6.31 6.45 0.08
N ILE A 84 7.02 5.79 0.99
CA ILE A 84 8.49 5.73 1.03
C ILE A 84 9.00 4.34 0.69
N LEU A 85 8.38 3.31 1.27
CA LEU A 85 8.78 1.91 1.12
C LEU A 85 7.81 1.19 0.17
N ASP A 86 8.36 0.53 -0.84
CA ASP A 86 7.62 -0.30 -1.80
C ASP A 86 7.45 -1.72 -1.24
N ASN A 87 6.23 -2.03 -0.85
CA ASN A 87 5.83 -3.33 -0.33
C ASN A 87 5.16 -4.21 -1.39
N SER A 88 5.14 -3.80 -2.66
CA SER A 88 4.56 -4.59 -3.75
C SER A 88 5.09 -6.03 -3.85
N PRO A 89 6.34 -6.39 -3.45
CA PRO A 89 6.75 -7.80 -3.44
C PRO A 89 5.93 -8.66 -2.48
N TYR A 90 5.49 -8.11 -1.34
CA TYR A 90 4.62 -8.82 -0.39
C TYR A 90 3.24 -9.07 -0.99
N ASP A 91 2.65 -8.04 -1.61
CA ASP A 91 1.33 -8.14 -2.23
C ASP A 91 1.35 -9.09 -3.42
N ALA A 92 2.35 -8.99 -4.30
CA ALA A 92 2.54 -9.90 -5.41
C ALA A 92 2.65 -11.35 -4.93
N ALA A 93 3.50 -11.65 -3.94
CA ALA A 93 3.72 -13.00 -3.45
C ALA A 93 2.43 -13.66 -2.90
N ARG A 94 1.60 -12.89 -2.18
CA ARG A 94 0.30 -13.40 -1.73
C ARG A 94 -0.70 -13.52 -2.87
N ALA A 95 -0.82 -12.52 -3.72
CA ALA A 95 -1.82 -12.47 -4.78
C ALA A 95 -1.62 -13.58 -5.82
N ILE A 96 -0.38 -13.86 -6.25
CA ILE A 96 -0.08 -14.96 -7.19
C ILE A 96 -0.37 -16.35 -6.60
N THR A 97 -0.43 -16.46 -5.27
CA THR A 97 -0.80 -17.69 -4.57
C THR A 97 -2.25 -17.68 -4.07
N ASN A 98 -3.05 -16.71 -4.53
CA ASN A 98 -4.46 -16.49 -4.15
C ASN A 98 -4.68 -16.42 -2.62
N LYS A 99 -3.71 -15.86 -1.88
CA LYS A 99 -3.78 -15.69 -0.43
C LYS A 99 -4.24 -14.29 -0.06
N GLU A 100 -5.16 -14.19 0.88
CA GLU A 100 -5.60 -12.92 1.46
C GLU A 100 -4.54 -12.29 2.38
N TYR A 101 -4.70 -11.01 2.70
CA TYR A 101 -3.83 -10.30 3.62
C TYR A 101 -4.01 -10.87 5.02
N THR A 102 -2.90 -11.06 5.74
CA THR A 102 -2.94 -11.29 7.18
C THR A 102 -1.91 -10.42 7.87
N LEU A 103 -2.24 -9.93 9.07
CA LEU A 103 -1.30 -9.16 9.87
C LEU A 103 -0.04 -9.96 10.22
N ALA A 104 -0.16 -11.28 10.44
CA ALA A 104 0.97 -12.14 10.78
C ALA A 104 1.99 -12.23 9.63
N THR A 105 1.52 -12.45 8.39
CA THR A 105 2.41 -12.48 7.21
C THR A 105 2.98 -11.11 6.90
N TRP A 106 2.22 -10.04 7.16
CA TRP A 106 2.69 -8.66 7.04
C TRP A 106 3.83 -8.36 8.01
N LYS A 107 3.68 -8.68 9.29
CA LYS A 107 4.76 -8.52 10.29
C LYS A 107 6.00 -9.36 9.97
N THR A 108 5.80 -10.53 9.36
CA THR A 108 6.91 -11.33 8.83
C THR A 108 7.63 -10.64 7.67
N TRP A 109 6.92 -9.86 6.85
CA TRP A 109 7.51 -9.05 5.79
C TRP A 109 8.25 -7.84 6.37
N THR A 110 7.58 -7.03 7.19
CA THR A 110 8.14 -5.77 7.72
C THR A 110 9.33 -5.99 8.65
N SER A 111 9.37 -7.10 9.41
CA SER A 111 10.52 -7.48 10.25
C SER A 111 11.81 -7.74 9.45
N LYS A 112 11.72 -8.08 8.16
CA LYS A 112 12.91 -8.23 7.31
C LYS A 112 13.63 -6.90 7.12
N GLY A 113 12.88 -5.79 7.09
CA GLY A 113 13.42 -4.44 6.89
C GLY A 113 14.20 -4.31 5.58
N GLN A 114 13.62 -4.80 4.49
CA GLN A 114 14.26 -4.95 3.18
C GLN A 114 13.37 -4.48 2.01
N ALA A 115 12.24 -3.83 2.29
CA ALA A 115 11.40 -3.24 1.25
C ALA A 115 12.23 -2.21 0.47
N ASP A 116 12.03 -2.17 -0.86
CA ASP A 116 12.69 -1.16 -1.67
C ASP A 116 12.04 0.21 -1.47
N THR A 117 12.53 1.26 -2.13
CA THR A 117 11.98 2.61 -2.00
C THR A 117 11.06 2.99 -3.16
N VAL A 118 10.03 3.76 -2.84
CA VAL A 118 9.22 4.48 -3.83
C VAL A 118 10.12 5.46 -4.60
N PRO A 119 10.05 5.50 -5.95
CA PRO A 119 10.92 6.33 -6.76
C PRO A 119 10.89 7.82 -6.37
N GLY A 120 12.06 8.41 -6.12
CA GLY A 120 12.21 9.83 -5.76
C GLY A 120 12.04 10.13 -4.27
N ALA A 121 11.45 9.23 -3.48
CA ALA A 121 11.22 9.48 -2.05
C ALA A 121 12.54 9.74 -1.28
N PRO A 122 13.57 8.87 -1.37
CA PRO A 122 14.79 9.10 -0.60
C PRO A 122 15.51 10.41 -0.96
N GLU A 123 15.50 10.79 -2.24
CA GLU A 123 16.10 12.04 -2.71
C GLU A 123 15.39 13.25 -2.09
N PHE A 124 14.05 13.29 -2.16
CA PHE A 124 13.27 14.40 -1.63
C PHE A 124 13.41 14.54 -0.11
N PHE A 125 13.30 13.45 0.66
CA PHE A 125 13.37 13.55 2.12
C PHE A 125 14.78 13.91 2.60
N LYS A 126 15.84 13.40 1.96
CA LYS A 126 17.21 13.86 2.21
C LYS A 126 17.41 15.32 1.84
N TYR A 127 16.80 15.77 0.74
CA TYR A 127 16.81 17.18 0.37
C TYR A 127 16.15 18.04 1.45
N ALA A 128 14.96 17.66 1.94
CA ALA A 128 14.27 18.38 3.01
C ALA A 128 15.14 18.50 4.27
N ALA A 129 15.73 17.40 4.73
CA ALA A 129 16.65 17.39 5.86
C ALA A 129 17.89 18.28 5.63
N SER A 130 18.45 18.28 4.40
CA SER A 130 19.58 19.15 4.05
C SER A 130 19.26 20.65 4.09
N LYS A 131 17.96 21.01 4.07
CA LYS A 131 17.46 22.37 4.23
C LYS A 131 17.05 22.70 5.67
N GLY A 132 17.34 21.82 6.63
CA GLY A 132 16.98 22.00 8.03
C GLY A 132 15.48 21.77 8.31
N VAL A 133 14.78 21.07 7.42
CA VAL A 133 13.37 20.72 7.59
C VAL A 133 13.27 19.32 8.18
N ALA A 134 12.59 19.20 9.32
CA ALA A 134 12.43 17.91 9.99
C ALA A 134 11.49 16.98 9.19
N VAL A 135 11.81 15.69 9.15
CA VAL A 135 10.99 14.66 8.51
C VAL A 135 10.35 13.78 9.57
N PHE A 136 9.02 13.75 9.61
CA PHE A 136 8.25 12.90 10.52
C PHE A 136 7.55 11.79 9.74
N TYR A 137 7.75 10.55 10.18
CA TYR A 137 7.15 9.37 9.60
C TYR A 137 5.93 8.96 10.43
N ILE A 138 4.72 9.14 9.91
CA ILE A 138 3.49 8.74 10.58
C ILE A 138 2.87 7.55 9.85
N THR A 139 3.02 6.36 10.42
CA THR A 139 2.63 5.08 9.79
C THR A 139 1.58 4.33 10.61
N ASN A 140 0.77 3.50 9.96
CA ASN A 140 -0.15 2.58 10.64
C ASN A 140 0.43 1.19 10.91
N ARG A 141 1.74 0.99 10.74
CA ARG A 141 2.46 -0.15 11.33
C ARG A 141 2.34 -0.14 12.86
N ASP A 142 2.32 -1.32 13.46
CA ASP A 142 2.25 -1.51 14.91
C ASP A 142 3.61 -1.28 15.58
N GLU A 143 3.59 -0.95 16.87
CA GLU A 143 4.81 -0.67 17.66
C GLU A 143 5.82 -1.83 17.63
N ASP A 144 5.37 -3.09 17.56
CA ASP A 144 6.24 -4.26 17.44
C ASP A 144 6.93 -4.38 16.06
N GLU A 145 6.52 -3.57 15.07
CA GLU A 145 7.15 -3.45 13.76
C GLU A 145 8.22 -2.34 13.72
N ARG A 146 8.41 -1.57 14.80
CA ARG A 146 9.33 -0.42 14.85
C ARG A 146 10.75 -0.79 14.44
N SER A 147 11.29 -1.88 14.99
CA SER A 147 12.68 -2.28 14.72
C SER A 147 12.88 -2.60 13.22
N GLY A 148 11.95 -3.32 12.60
CA GLY A 148 12.01 -3.62 11.16
C GLY A 148 11.87 -2.37 10.31
N THR A 149 10.99 -1.46 10.73
CA THR A 149 10.72 -0.18 10.05
C THR A 149 11.95 0.74 10.07
N ILE A 150 12.52 1.00 11.25
CA ILE A 150 13.72 1.84 11.39
C ILE A 150 14.91 1.21 10.65
N LYS A 151 15.08 -0.12 10.73
CA LYS A 151 16.10 -0.83 9.95
C LYS A 151 15.96 -0.56 8.46
N ASN A 152 14.73 -0.64 7.93
CA ASN A 152 14.47 -0.41 6.51
C ASN A 152 14.72 1.04 6.09
N LEU A 153 14.31 2.01 6.91
CA LEU A 153 14.55 3.43 6.63
C LEU A 153 16.05 3.75 6.62
N ARG A 154 16.80 3.17 7.57
CA ARG A 154 18.27 3.34 7.65
C ARG A 154 19.01 2.70 6.49
N LEU A 155 18.49 1.61 5.91
CA LEU A 155 19.08 0.98 4.71
C LEU A 155 19.26 1.99 3.56
N TYR A 156 18.36 2.98 3.48
CA TYR A 156 18.37 4.01 2.44
C TYR A 156 18.87 5.37 2.94
N ASN A 157 19.47 5.44 4.13
CA ASN A 157 19.95 6.67 4.75
C ASN A 157 18.86 7.75 4.85
N MET A 158 17.64 7.34 5.18
CA MET A 158 16.55 8.28 5.44
C MET A 158 16.87 9.13 6.69
N PRO A 159 16.53 10.44 6.69
CA PRO A 159 16.76 11.31 7.84
C PRO A 159 15.83 10.96 9.02
N ASP A 160 16.14 11.46 10.22
CA ASP A 160 15.21 11.46 11.36
C ASP A 160 14.61 10.08 11.68
N THR A 161 15.45 9.04 11.72
CA THR A 161 15.03 7.63 11.96
C THR A 161 15.12 7.23 13.43
N ASP A 162 14.88 8.17 14.34
CA ASP A 162 14.76 7.95 15.78
C ASP A 162 13.29 7.77 16.20
N ASN A 163 13.07 7.54 17.50
CA ASN A 163 11.73 7.26 18.02
C ASN A 163 10.82 8.50 18.09
N ASP A 164 11.39 9.70 18.10
CA ASP A 164 10.64 10.96 18.21
C ASP A 164 10.06 11.36 16.85
N HIS A 165 10.72 10.93 15.76
CA HIS A 165 10.30 11.23 14.40
C HIS A 165 9.54 10.08 13.72
N VAL A 166 9.74 8.83 14.15
CA VAL A 166 9.00 7.66 13.65
C VAL A 166 7.82 7.35 14.57
N LEU A 167 6.63 7.82 14.18
CA LEU A 167 5.38 7.74 14.94
C LEU A 167 4.46 6.63 14.40
N LEU A 168 4.56 5.45 15.01
CA LEU A 168 3.75 4.27 14.68
C LEU A 168 2.31 4.37 15.15
N ARG A 169 1.49 3.36 14.80
CA ARG A 169 0.07 3.28 15.16
C ARG A 169 -0.11 3.29 16.67
N GLN A 170 -1.02 4.14 17.14
CA GLN A 170 -1.44 4.18 18.54
C GLN A 170 -2.81 3.48 18.67
N LYS A 171 -3.68 3.94 19.58
CA LYS A 171 -5.00 3.33 19.80
C LYS A 171 -5.92 3.32 18.57
N THR A 172 -5.69 4.22 17.61
CA THR A 172 -6.51 4.37 16.40
C THR A 172 -5.63 4.41 15.15
N SER A 173 -6.22 4.05 14.01
CA SER A 173 -5.59 4.17 12.68
C SER A 173 -5.58 5.60 12.15
N SER A 174 -6.42 6.50 12.70
CA SER A 174 -6.35 7.92 12.37
C SER A 174 -4.95 8.45 12.69
N LYS A 175 -4.40 9.20 11.74
CA LYS A 175 -3.08 9.83 11.88
C LYS A 175 -3.18 11.24 12.48
N GLU A 176 -4.40 11.76 12.67
CA GLU A 176 -4.63 13.13 13.10
C GLU A 176 -4.02 13.45 14.48
N GLY A 177 -4.17 12.55 15.45
CA GLY A 177 -3.57 12.74 16.77
C GLY A 177 -2.04 12.89 16.72
N ARG A 178 -1.39 12.12 15.84
CA ARG A 178 0.06 12.16 15.63
C ARG A 178 0.49 13.39 14.82
N ARG A 179 -0.31 13.81 13.82
CA ARG A 179 -0.08 15.10 13.12
C ARG A 179 -0.19 16.29 14.08
N LYS A 180 -1.15 16.27 15.01
CA LYS A 180 -1.29 17.30 16.05
C LYS A 180 -0.09 17.36 17.00
N GLN A 181 0.53 16.22 17.33
CA GLN A 181 1.76 16.19 18.13
C GLN A 181 2.89 16.93 17.40
N VAL A 182 3.04 16.73 16.08
CA VAL A 182 4.02 17.45 15.27
C VAL A 182 3.69 18.95 15.19
N LEU A 183 2.43 19.31 14.94
CA LEU A 183 1.96 20.71 14.85
C LEU A 183 2.16 21.52 16.14
N ALA A 184 2.26 20.85 17.29
CA ALA A 184 2.54 21.51 18.56
C ALA A 184 3.88 22.26 18.51
N ASN A 185 4.90 21.68 17.85
CA ASN A 185 6.26 22.21 17.83
C ASN A 185 6.77 22.62 16.45
N TYR A 186 6.09 22.20 15.37
CA TYR A 186 6.51 22.44 13.98
C TYR A 186 5.40 23.04 13.12
N ASN A 187 5.80 23.69 12.04
CA ASN A 187 4.93 24.06 10.93
C ASN A 187 4.98 22.96 9.88
N ILE A 188 3.94 22.12 9.79
CA ILE A 188 3.86 21.10 8.74
C ILE A 188 3.54 21.77 7.40
N VAL A 189 4.52 21.76 6.50
CA VAL A 189 4.41 22.38 5.17
C VAL A 189 3.90 21.42 4.11
N LEU A 190 4.17 20.12 4.28
CA LEU A 190 3.76 19.07 3.36
C LEU A 190 3.32 17.81 4.11
N LEU A 191 2.31 17.15 3.56
CA LEU A 191 1.89 15.81 3.91
C LEU A 191 2.07 14.93 2.66
N CYS A 192 2.83 13.85 2.77
CA CYS A 192 3.06 12.87 1.70
C CYS A 192 2.38 11.54 2.06
N GLY A 193 1.65 10.94 1.13
CA GLY A 193 0.90 9.72 1.39
C GLY A 193 0.30 9.10 0.13
N ASP A 194 -0.02 7.81 0.17
CA ASP A 194 -0.76 7.11 -0.88
C ASP A 194 -2.26 7.01 -0.56
N ASN A 195 -2.64 7.17 0.71
CA ASN A 195 -4.02 7.12 1.17
C ASN A 195 -4.51 8.48 1.68
N LEU A 196 -5.77 8.82 1.40
CA LEU A 196 -6.33 10.12 1.73
C LEU A 196 -6.41 10.41 3.24
N ALA A 197 -6.48 9.37 4.08
CA ALA A 197 -6.41 9.50 5.54
C ALA A 197 -5.03 9.98 6.05
N ASP A 198 -4.00 9.95 5.20
CA ASP A 198 -2.68 10.52 5.49
C ASP A 198 -2.72 12.05 5.56
N PHE A 199 -3.71 12.66 4.89
CA PHE A 199 -3.81 14.10 4.71
C PHE A 199 -4.78 14.77 5.66
N ASP A 200 -6.00 14.26 5.77
CA ASP A 200 -7.09 15.01 6.39
C ASP A 200 -8.08 14.10 7.14
N VAL A 201 -8.60 14.62 8.26
CA VAL A 201 -9.58 13.96 9.12
C VAL A 201 -10.93 13.74 8.42
N LEU A 202 -11.24 14.47 7.34
CA LEU A 202 -12.43 14.22 6.53
C LEU A 202 -12.47 12.81 5.91
N TYR A 203 -11.32 12.13 5.83
CA TYR A 203 -11.23 10.74 5.38
C TYR A 203 -11.24 9.70 6.51
N ASP A 204 -11.22 10.16 7.78
CA ASP A 204 -11.31 9.28 8.95
C ASP A 204 -12.74 8.79 9.17
N ASN A 205 -12.89 7.80 10.07
CA ASN A 205 -14.18 7.19 10.44
C ASN A 205 -14.88 6.47 9.28
N LYS A 206 -14.09 5.94 8.35
CA LYS A 206 -14.56 5.01 7.31
C LYS A 206 -15.70 5.59 6.44
N PRO A 207 -15.53 6.77 5.84
CA PRO A 207 -16.55 7.35 4.99
C PRO A 207 -16.79 6.45 3.77
N ALA A 208 -18.05 6.32 3.37
CA ALA A 208 -18.41 5.63 2.13
C ALA A 208 -17.77 6.32 0.91
N GLU A 209 -17.78 5.63 -0.23
CA GLU A 209 -17.19 6.10 -1.49
C GLU A 209 -17.61 7.54 -1.85
N GLN A 210 -18.91 7.87 -1.75
CA GLN A 210 -19.41 9.22 -2.04
C GLN A 210 -18.88 10.26 -1.05
N GLY A 211 -18.74 9.90 0.24
CA GLY A 211 -18.17 10.78 1.25
C GLY A 211 -16.70 11.09 0.96
N ARG A 212 -15.92 10.08 0.55
CA ARG A 212 -14.53 10.27 0.10
C ARG A 212 -14.47 11.19 -1.12
N GLN A 213 -15.33 10.98 -2.12
CA GLN A 213 -15.39 11.83 -3.32
C GLN A 213 -15.75 13.29 -2.97
N ALA A 214 -16.72 13.50 -2.07
CA ALA A 214 -17.11 14.84 -1.62
C ALA A 214 -15.96 15.57 -0.90
N ALA A 215 -15.28 14.89 0.03
CA ALA A 215 -14.11 15.42 0.72
C ALA A 215 -12.98 15.79 -0.27
N THR A 216 -12.72 14.94 -1.28
CA THR A 216 -11.74 15.23 -2.34
C THR A 216 -12.14 16.46 -3.16
N GLY A 217 -13.43 16.64 -3.45
CA GLY A 217 -13.94 17.84 -4.11
C GLY A 217 -13.74 19.11 -3.27
N GLN A 218 -13.96 19.02 -1.96
CA GLN A 218 -13.75 20.11 -1.00
C GLN A 218 -12.26 20.49 -0.89
N LEU A 219 -11.38 19.50 -0.86
CA LEU A 219 -9.93 19.65 -0.65
C LEU A 219 -9.14 19.80 -1.96
N LYS A 220 -9.81 19.95 -3.11
CA LYS A 220 -9.18 19.91 -4.45
C LYS A 220 -7.94 20.81 -4.63
N LYS A 221 -7.87 21.94 -3.91
CA LYS A 221 -6.76 22.90 -3.98
C LYS A 221 -5.54 22.49 -3.16
N GLU A 222 -5.69 21.55 -2.23
CA GLU A 222 -4.60 21.07 -1.38
C GLU A 222 -3.70 20.05 -2.09
N PHE A 223 -4.25 19.28 -3.03
CA PHE A 223 -3.50 18.29 -3.81
C PHE A 223 -2.50 18.94 -4.76
N GLY A 224 -1.23 18.55 -4.67
CA GLY A 224 -0.11 19.21 -5.36
C GLY A 224 0.31 20.55 -4.73
N ASN A 225 -0.33 20.93 -3.61
CA ASN A 225 0.10 22.00 -2.73
C ASN A 225 0.60 21.39 -1.42
N LYS A 226 -0.24 21.36 -0.36
CA LYS A 226 0.10 20.74 0.92
C LYS A 226 0.08 19.22 0.87
N TYR A 227 -0.79 18.62 0.05
CA TYR A 227 -0.96 17.17 -0.05
C TYR A 227 -0.26 16.63 -1.28
N ILE A 228 0.73 15.78 -1.07
CA ILE A 228 1.50 15.12 -2.12
C ILE A 228 1.07 13.66 -2.16
N VAL A 229 0.30 13.32 -3.20
CA VAL A 229 -0.28 11.99 -3.37
C VAL A 229 0.67 11.09 -4.16
N ILE A 230 0.93 9.89 -3.63
CA ILE A 230 1.66 8.82 -4.31
C ILE A 230 0.63 7.79 -4.81
N PRO A 231 0.74 7.28 -6.05
CA PRO A 231 -0.26 6.34 -6.56
C PRO A 231 -0.11 4.94 -5.94
N ASN A 232 -1.14 4.48 -5.23
CA ASN A 232 -1.30 3.08 -4.85
C ASN A 232 -2.61 2.54 -5.41
N VAL A 233 -2.51 1.55 -6.29
CA VAL A 233 -3.65 0.89 -6.93
C VAL A 233 -3.87 -0.54 -6.42
N SER A 234 -3.02 -1.02 -5.50
CA SER A 234 -3.11 -2.38 -4.96
C SER A 234 -4.09 -2.47 -3.79
N TYR A 235 -4.02 -1.52 -2.85
CA TYR A 235 -4.83 -1.55 -1.62
C TYR A 235 -5.01 -0.15 -1.02
N GLY A 236 -5.86 -0.03 0.00
CA GLY A 236 -6.04 1.20 0.77
C GLY A 236 -7.50 1.44 1.14
N ASP A 237 -7.82 2.62 1.67
CA ASP A 237 -9.20 2.90 2.08
C ASP A 237 -10.17 3.05 0.90
N PHE A 238 -9.70 3.19 -0.34
CA PHE A 238 -10.57 3.08 -1.52
C PHE A 238 -11.16 1.67 -1.62
N GLU A 239 -10.35 0.64 -1.38
CA GLU A 239 -10.77 -0.77 -1.33
C GLU A 239 -11.67 -1.00 -0.11
N GLY A 240 -11.32 -0.41 1.04
CA GLY A 240 -12.18 -0.37 2.22
C GLY A 240 -13.58 0.16 1.90
N ALA A 241 -13.66 1.36 1.32
CA ALA A 241 -14.93 1.97 0.95
C ALA A 241 -15.73 1.15 -0.08
N LEU A 242 -15.07 0.52 -1.05
CA LEU A 242 -15.70 -0.36 -2.04
C LEU A 242 -16.45 -1.52 -1.36
N PHE A 243 -15.85 -2.10 -0.31
CA PHE A 243 -16.41 -3.21 0.46
C PHE A 243 -17.11 -2.79 1.76
N ASN A 244 -17.49 -1.50 1.89
CA ASN A 244 -18.14 -0.94 3.09
C ASN A 244 -17.36 -1.21 4.40
N TYR A 245 -16.03 -1.28 4.30
CA TYR A 245 -15.08 -1.59 5.36
C TYR A 245 -15.37 -2.90 6.10
N ASN A 246 -16.06 -3.83 5.43
CA ASN A 246 -16.25 -5.20 5.89
C ASN A 246 -15.12 -6.09 5.36
N TYR A 247 -14.04 -6.17 6.13
CA TYR A 247 -12.86 -6.97 5.79
C TYR A 247 -13.08 -8.49 5.95
N GLY A 248 -14.23 -8.93 6.47
CA GLY A 248 -14.58 -10.35 6.64
C GLY A 248 -15.24 -10.99 5.42
N GLN A 249 -15.41 -10.25 4.32
CA GLN A 249 -16.02 -10.78 3.10
C GLN A 249 -15.17 -11.89 2.47
N SER A 250 -15.82 -12.96 2.03
CA SER A 250 -15.20 -14.03 1.25
C SER A 250 -14.79 -13.53 -0.15
N ALA A 251 -13.89 -14.27 -0.80
CA ALA A 251 -13.51 -13.99 -2.19
C ALA A 251 -14.72 -13.86 -3.12
N ALA A 252 -15.70 -14.76 -3.00
CA ALA A 252 -16.91 -14.72 -3.83
C ALA A 252 -17.76 -13.45 -3.56
N GLN A 253 -17.87 -13.02 -2.30
CA GLN A 253 -18.59 -11.79 -1.95
C GLN A 253 -17.89 -10.55 -2.53
N LYS A 254 -16.55 -10.48 -2.42
CA LYS A 254 -15.75 -9.39 -3.02
C LYS A 254 -15.94 -9.35 -4.54
N ASP A 255 -15.89 -10.51 -5.20
CA ASP A 255 -16.08 -10.62 -6.65
C ASP A 255 -17.47 -10.15 -7.09
N SER A 256 -18.52 -10.51 -6.34
CA SER A 256 -19.88 -10.01 -6.60
C SER A 256 -19.96 -8.49 -6.47
N VAL A 257 -19.35 -7.90 -5.43
CA VAL A 257 -19.32 -6.45 -5.25
C VAL A 257 -18.59 -5.76 -6.40
N ILE A 258 -17.41 -6.27 -6.81
CA ILE A 258 -16.63 -5.70 -7.91
C ILE A 258 -17.47 -5.68 -9.20
N ARG A 259 -18.12 -6.80 -9.56
CA ARG A 259 -18.94 -6.88 -10.79
C ARG A 259 -20.08 -5.88 -10.82
N VAL A 260 -20.73 -5.63 -9.68
CA VAL A 260 -21.83 -4.66 -9.54
C VAL A 260 -21.32 -3.23 -9.61
N LYS A 261 -20.13 -2.96 -9.07
CA LYS A 261 -19.55 -1.62 -8.94
C LYS A 261 -18.82 -1.15 -10.19
N LEU A 262 -18.33 -2.07 -11.02
CA LEU A 262 -17.73 -1.74 -12.31
C LEU A 262 -18.77 -1.08 -13.22
N LYS A 263 -18.40 0.07 -13.78
CA LYS A 263 -19.15 0.70 -14.87
C LYS A 263 -18.73 0.01 -16.15
N VAL A 264 -19.64 -0.78 -16.73
CA VAL A 264 -19.46 -1.45 -18.02
C VAL A 264 -20.29 -0.75 -19.08
N ASP A 265 -19.81 -0.79 -20.32
CA ASP A 265 -20.64 -0.39 -21.45
C ASP A 265 -21.84 -1.34 -21.54
N LYS A 266 -23.04 -0.78 -21.70
CA LYS A 266 -24.28 -1.56 -21.83
C LYS A 266 -24.62 -1.61 -23.31
N GLU A 267 -24.24 -2.72 -23.94
CA GLU A 267 -24.74 -3.08 -25.28
C GLU A 267 -26.27 -3.13 -25.33
#